data_AF-A0A4R3LZU9-F1
#
_entry.id   AF-A0A4R3LZU9-F1
#
_cell.length_a   1.000
_cell.length_b   1.000
_cell.length_c   1.000
_cell.angle_alpha   90.00
_cell.angle_beta   90.00
_cell.angle_gamma   90.00
#
_symmetry.space_group_name_H-M   'P 1'
#
loop_
_entity.id
_entity.type
_entity.pdbx_description
1 polymer ?
#
loop_
_entity_poly.entity_id
_entity_poly.type
_entity_poly.pdbx_seq_one_letter_code
_entity_poly.pdbx_strand_id
1 'polypeptide(L)'
;MSPRMLTTPEEAFAIAVELFPSRHAESIKRASVACGLTNIRIIGKVIKAANRILGDRALEDALLARVVPSIVLFAAIHYKGLEDGPDFQFALSIGSPSDWKDFVKDENKEPTEEEKHRAKWRLLMNELGIHGCDEFEALVVEFLESGLFDASRLAPIIDRYAAERQHVEAREKASQFLFKVFWDHRIGDAQLLEMASELPAIASFLDPYVCSELDRALADIPGGKSIGQEIVDGWIVSFKAQKHKHVNDENPFNRPLHEAITAEFAAVNAQAQGRTTVLDTCMYIIENNGWGTMHEVAMKGATSADFEFAIRNMEIEKLRRFLRRMIEMRLQRQTYDLHFGTATERFVDACRSIANDPASSRLAGLIKRLFAGTTLASELVLPQAQPPT
;
A
#
# COMPACT_ATOMS: atom_id res chain seq x y z
N MET A 1 20.51 -25.07 -42.49
CA MET A 1 19.82 -24.48 -41.31
C MET A 1 18.96 -25.58 -40.71
N SER A 2 19.37 -26.15 -39.59
CA SER A 2 18.53 -27.11 -38.86
C SER A 2 17.37 -26.36 -38.20
N PRO A 3 16.13 -26.86 -38.29
CA PRO A 3 15.01 -26.23 -37.59
C PRO A 3 15.22 -26.39 -36.08
N ARG A 4 15.31 -25.27 -35.35
CA ARG A 4 15.14 -25.27 -33.89
C ARG A 4 13.68 -25.64 -33.64
N MET A 5 13.40 -26.83 -33.12
CA MET A 5 12.11 -27.12 -32.52
C MET A 5 11.98 -26.22 -31.29
N LEU A 6 11.21 -25.15 -31.40
CA LEU A 6 10.83 -24.32 -30.27
C LEU A 6 9.70 -25.07 -29.55
N THR A 7 10.04 -25.78 -28.47
CA THR A 7 9.04 -26.41 -27.58
C THR A 7 8.20 -25.31 -26.94
N THR A 8 6.88 -25.40 -27.04
CA THR A 8 6.00 -24.41 -26.41
C THR A 8 6.02 -24.54 -24.88
N PRO A 9 5.61 -23.52 -24.11
CA PRO A 9 5.50 -23.65 -22.65
C PRO A 9 4.61 -24.80 -22.21
N GLU A 10 3.51 -25.05 -22.93
CA GLU A 10 2.58 -26.15 -22.65
C GLU A 10 3.23 -27.53 -22.86
N GLU A 11 3.94 -27.70 -23.98
CA GLU A 11 4.67 -28.94 -24.29
C GLU A 11 5.79 -29.18 -23.30
N ALA A 12 6.55 -28.13 -22.97
CA ALA A 12 7.64 -28.21 -22.01
C ALA A 12 7.13 -28.58 -20.61
N PHE A 13 5.97 -28.03 -20.20
CA PHE A 13 5.34 -28.38 -18.94
C PHE A 13 4.84 -29.83 -18.93
N ALA A 14 4.18 -30.28 -20.00
CA ALA A 14 3.68 -31.64 -20.13
C ALA A 14 4.80 -32.68 -19.94
N ILE A 15 5.99 -32.43 -20.50
CA ILE A 15 7.15 -33.30 -20.30
C ILE A 15 7.69 -33.20 -18.87
N ALA A 16 7.77 -31.99 -18.30
CA ALA A 16 8.35 -31.78 -16.98
C ALA A 16 7.51 -32.42 -15.86
N VAL A 17 6.17 -32.37 -15.97
CA VAL A 17 5.27 -32.92 -14.94
C VAL A 17 5.26 -34.44 -14.91
N GLU A 18 5.53 -35.11 -16.03
CA GLU A 18 5.73 -36.58 -16.06
C GLU A 18 6.97 -37.00 -15.27
N LEU A 19 8.05 -36.20 -15.34
CA LEU A 19 9.29 -36.46 -14.61
C LEU A 19 9.18 -36.11 -13.12
N PHE A 20 8.41 -35.07 -12.81
CA PHE A 20 8.21 -34.58 -11.45
C PHE A 20 6.71 -34.36 -11.20
N PRO A 21 5.98 -35.42 -10.83
CA PRO A 21 4.54 -35.31 -10.59
C PRO A 21 4.20 -34.32 -9.48
N SER A 22 3.07 -33.64 -9.63
CA SER A 22 2.54 -32.74 -8.62
C SER A 22 1.03 -32.86 -8.51
N ARG A 23 0.52 -32.87 -7.28
CA ARG A 23 -0.90 -32.73 -6.96
C ARG A 23 -1.49 -31.38 -7.39
N HIS A 24 -0.63 -30.37 -7.60
CA HIS A 24 -1.02 -29.02 -7.99
C HIS A 24 -0.67 -28.72 -9.46
N ALA A 25 -0.49 -29.76 -10.28
CA ALA A 25 -0.01 -29.66 -11.66
C ALA A 25 -0.75 -28.61 -12.50
N GLU A 26 -2.08 -28.58 -12.46
CA GLU A 26 -2.87 -27.63 -13.26
C GLU A 26 -2.62 -26.17 -12.87
N SER A 27 -2.56 -25.86 -11.57
CA SER A 27 -2.26 -24.50 -11.12
C SER A 27 -0.83 -24.09 -11.46
N ILE A 28 0.14 -25.00 -11.31
CA ILE A 28 1.54 -24.75 -11.67
C ILE A 28 1.66 -24.57 -13.19
N LYS A 29 0.93 -25.35 -13.98
CA LYS A 29 0.88 -25.25 -15.44
C LYS A 29 0.43 -23.87 -15.89
N ARG A 30 -0.71 -23.39 -15.38
CA ARG A 30 -1.24 -22.07 -15.74
C ARG A 30 -0.21 -20.97 -15.50
N ALA A 31 0.39 -20.94 -14.31
CA ALA A 31 1.41 -19.94 -13.98
C ALA A 31 2.72 -20.13 -14.80
N SER A 32 3.14 -21.36 -15.09
CA SER A 32 4.35 -21.62 -15.88
C SER A 32 4.19 -21.19 -17.33
N VAL A 33 3.00 -21.37 -17.90
CA VAL A 33 2.63 -20.92 -19.25
C VAL A 33 2.58 -19.39 -19.30
N ALA A 34 1.95 -18.72 -18.33
CA ALA A 34 1.94 -17.26 -18.23
C ALA A 34 3.36 -16.69 -18.12
N CYS A 35 4.25 -17.35 -17.37
CA CYS A 35 5.68 -17.02 -17.31
C CYS A 35 6.46 -17.33 -18.60
N GLY A 36 5.86 -17.96 -19.61
CA GLY A 36 6.52 -18.30 -20.87
C GLY A 36 7.64 -19.34 -20.72
N LEU A 37 7.60 -20.20 -19.69
CA LEU A 37 8.69 -21.13 -19.40
C LEU A 37 8.75 -22.25 -20.44
N THR A 38 9.85 -22.34 -21.20
CA THR A 38 10.07 -23.38 -22.23
C THR A 38 11.15 -24.40 -21.84
N ASN A 39 11.94 -24.11 -20.81
CA ASN A 39 13.03 -24.98 -20.38
C ASN A 39 12.52 -26.05 -19.39
N ILE A 40 12.34 -27.28 -19.87
CA ILE A 40 11.87 -28.45 -19.12
C ILE A 40 12.63 -28.64 -17.79
N ARG A 41 13.95 -28.39 -17.75
CA ARG A 41 14.74 -28.52 -16.51
C ARG A 41 14.38 -27.46 -15.48
N ILE A 42 14.12 -26.23 -15.93
CA ILE A 42 13.70 -25.14 -15.04
C ILE A 42 12.29 -25.41 -14.52
N ILE A 43 11.37 -25.80 -15.41
CA ILE A 43 10.01 -26.19 -15.00
C ILE A 43 10.05 -27.33 -13.98
N GLY A 44 10.90 -28.34 -14.18
CA GLY A 44 11.08 -29.42 -13.20
C GLY A 44 11.58 -28.93 -11.83
N LYS A 45 12.41 -27.88 -11.77
CA LYS A 45 12.82 -27.26 -10.50
C LYS A 45 11.69 -26.46 -9.87
N VAL A 46 10.90 -25.73 -10.67
CA VAL A 46 9.70 -25.02 -10.22
C VAL A 46 8.71 -25.99 -9.58
N ILE A 47 8.42 -27.12 -10.24
CA ILE A 47 7.51 -28.13 -9.70
C ILE A 47 8.03 -28.69 -8.36
N LYS A 48 9.33 -28.98 -8.26
CA LYS A 48 9.95 -29.43 -7.00
C LYS A 48 9.84 -28.39 -5.89
N ALA A 49 10.06 -27.12 -6.20
CA ALA A 49 9.90 -26.03 -5.24
C ALA A 49 8.46 -25.94 -4.74
N ALA A 50 7.49 -25.95 -5.65
CA ALA A 50 6.06 -25.95 -5.30
C ALA A 50 5.67 -27.16 -4.44
N ASN A 51 6.08 -28.36 -4.83
CA ASN A 51 5.82 -29.57 -4.04
C ASN A 51 6.45 -29.50 -2.65
N ARG A 52 7.65 -28.93 -2.51
CA ARG A 52 8.35 -28.85 -1.22
C ARG A 52 7.73 -27.78 -0.30
N ILE A 53 7.33 -26.65 -0.84
CA ILE A 53 6.70 -25.56 -0.08
C ILE A 53 5.29 -25.99 0.37
N LEU A 54 4.48 -26.45 -0.57
CA LEU A 54 3.07 -26.80 -0.31
C LEU A 54 2.95 -28.12 0.43
N GLY A 55 3.89 -29.05 0.23
CA GLY A 55 3.88 -30.38 0.83
C GLY A 55 2.64 -31.17 0.42
N ASP A 56 2.15 -32.03 1.32
CA ASP A 56 0.95 -32.84 1.10
C ASP A 56 -0.36 -32.11 1.46
N ARG A 57 -0.33 -30.78 1.63
CA ARG A 57 -1.49 -30.00 2.09
C ARG A 57 -2.61 -29.97 1.07
N ALA A 58 -3.81 -30.38 1.50
CA ALA A 58 -5.03 -30.18 0.75
C ALA A 58 -5.48 -28.73 0.79
N LEU A 59 -4.98 -27.94 -0.16
CA LEU A 59 -5.38 -26.56 -0.38
C LEU A 59 -6.54 -26.50 -1.37
N GLU A 60 -7.52 -25.66 -1.06
CA GLU A 60 -8.63 -25.32 -1.94
C GLU A 60 -8.17 -24.42 -3.09
N ASP A 61 -8.96 -24.36 -4.16
CA ASP A 61 -8.59 -23.67 -5.40
C ASP A 61 -8.28 -22.18 -5.20
N ALA A 62 -9.03 -21.49 -4.34
CA ALA A 62 -8.81 -20.07 -4.03
C ALA A 62 -7.44 -19.82 -3.37
N LEU A 63 -7.04 -20.69 -2.44
CA LEU A 63 -5.71 -20.62 -1.83
C LEU A 63 -4.62 -20.96 -2.83
N LEU A 64 -4.85 -21.95 -3.71
CA LEU A 64 -3.90 -22.29 -4.77
C LEU A 64 -3.70 -21.12 -5.75
N ALA A 65 -4.77 -20.42 -6.11
CA ALA A 65 -4.69 -19.22 -6.95
C ALA A 65 -3.88 -18.09 -6.30
N ARG A 66 -3.90 -17.97 -4.97
CA ARG A 66 -3.10 -16.98 -4.22
C ARG A 66 -1.62 -17.33 -4.11
N VAL A 67 -1.28 -18.61 -3.90
CA VAL A 67 0.10 -19.00 -3.52
C VAL A 67 0.92 -19.61 -4.66
N VAL A 68 0.29 -20.34 -5.58
CA VAL A 68 1.02 -21.05 -6.65
C VAL A 68 1.66 -20.09 -7.65
N PRO A 69 0.97 -19.05 -8.15
CA PRO A 69 1.59 -18.10 -9.08
C PRO A 69 2.85 -17.44 -8.51
N SER A 70 2.81 -17.03 -7.23
CA SER A 70 3.98 -16.47 -6.54
C SER A 70 5.13 -17.48 -6.49
N ILE A 71 4.89 -18.73 -6.07
CA ILE A 71 5.93 -19.76 -6.05
C ILE A 71 6.56 -19.94 -7.44
N VAL A 72 5.73 -20.02 -8.48
CA VAL A 72 6.20 -20.24 -9.86
C VAL A 72 7.04 -19.07 -10.34
N LEU A 73 6.57 -17.83 -10.15
CA LEU A 73 7.30 -16.63 -10.56
C LEU A 73 8.64 -16.53 -9.84
N PHE A 74 8.66 -16.61 -8.51
CA PHE A 74 9.89 -16.47 -7.73
C PHE A 74 10.87 -17.62 -8.02
N ALA A 75 10.40 -18.84 -8.23
CA ALA A 75 11.27 -19.94 -8.67
C ALA A 75 11.82 -19.72 -10.09
N ALA A 76 11.00 -19.16 -11.00
CA ALA A 76 11.45 -18.81 -12.35
C ALA A 76 12.52 -17.70 -12.33
N ILE A 77 12.37 -16.67 -11.49
CA ILE A 77 13.39 -15.64 -11.27
C ILE A 77 14.69 -16.27 -10.76
N HIS A 78 14.59 -17.06 -9.68
CA HIS A 78 15.75 -17.68 -9.04
C HIS A 78 16.55 -18.59 -9.98
N TYR A 79 15.86 -19.44 -10.74
CA TYR A 79 16.49 -20.38 -11.66
C TYR A 79 16.79 -19.79 -13.04
N LYS A 80 16.61 -18.47 -13.22
CA LYS A 80 16.84 -17.75 -14.47
C LYS A 80 16.04 -18.35 -15.65
N GLY A 81 14.77 -18.64 -15.37
CA GLY A 81 13.79 -19.12 -16.35
C GLY A 81 13.21 -18.04 -17.25
N LEU A 82 13.36 -16.78 -16.84
CA LEU A 82 12.89 -15.60 -17.56
C LEU A 82 14.11 -14.90 -18.17
N GLU A 83 14.17 -14.79 -19.50
CA GLU A 83 15.32 -14.21 -20.22
C GLU A 83 15.54 -12.74 -19.85
N ASP A 84 14.44 -11.96 -19.78
CA ASP A 84 14.40 -10.57 -19.32
C ASP A 84 13.45 -10.42 -18.12
N GLY A 85 13.55 -11.32 -17.12
CA GLY A 85 12.65 -11.30 -15.94
C GLY A 85 13.02 -10.24 -14.88
N PRO A 86 12.09 -9.91 -13.97
CA PRO A 86 12.38 -9.06 -12.83
C PRO A 86 13.36 -9.74 -11.86
N ASP A 87 14.05 -8.96 -11.03
CA ASP A 87 14.75 -9.48 -9.87
C ASP A 87 13.81 -9.62 -8.65
N PHE A 88 14.30 -10.26 -7.58
CA PHE A 88 13.53 -10.42 -6.35
C PHE A 88 13.18 -9.11 -5.69
N GLN A 89 14.06 -8.11 -5.76
CA GLN A 89 13.82 -6.82 -5.11
C GLN A 89 12.63 -6.11 -5.77
N PHE A 90 12.59 -6.09 -7.10
CA PHE A 90 11.46 -5.58 -7.86
C PHE A 90 10.19 -6.38 -7.56
N ALA A 91 10.24 -7.70 -7.69
CA ALA A 91 9.07 -8.55 -7.49
C ALA A 91 8.46 -8.41 -6.09
N LEU A 92 9.29 -8.39 -5.04
CA LEU A 92 8.84 -8.17 -3.65
C LEU A 92 8.35 -6.75 -3.39
N SER A 93 8.82 -5.76 -4.17
CA SER A 93 8.38 -4.37 -4.03
C SER A 93 7.02 -4.09 -4.68
N ILE A 94 6.46 -5.01 -5.45
CA ILE A 94 5.14 -4.85 -6.07
C ILE A 94 4.09 -4.60 -4.99
N GLY A 95 3.34 -3.50 -5.15
CA GLY A 95 2.34 -3.06 -4.17
C GLY A 95 2.90 -2.25 -3.00
N SER A 96 4.22 -2.03 -2.94
CA SER A 96 4.85 -1.15 -1.94
C SER A 96 4.87 0.32 -2.39
N PRO A 97 4.91 1.29 -1.46
CA PRO A 97 5.07 2.71 -1.78
C PRO A 97 6.30 3.05 -2.62
N SER A 98 7.34 2.21 -2.61
CA SER A 98 8.55 2.38 -3.41
C SER A 98 8.38 2.02 -4.90
N ASP A 99 7.50 1.08 -5.24
CA ASP A 99 7.16 0.73 -6.64
C ASP A 99 6.42 1.88 -7.35
N TRP A 100 5.86 2.81 -6.57
CA TRP A 100 5.02 3.91 -7.05
C TRP A 100 5.80 5.14 -7.52
N LYS A 101 7.12 5.22 -7.23
CA LYS A 101 7.98 6.33 -7.69
C LYS A 101 8.13 6.38 -9.22
N ASP A 102 7.88 5.27 -9.91
CA ASP A 102 7.94 5.22 -11.37
C ASP A 102 6.68 5.76 -12.06
N PHE A 103 5.54 5.83 -11.37
CA PHE A 103 4.27 6.29 -11.93
C PHE A 103 4.09 7.81 -11.91
N VAL A 104 4.93 8.55 -11.16
CA VAL A 104 4.84 10.02 -10.99
C VAL A 104 5.73 10.78 -12.01
N LYS A 105 6.12 10.14 -13.12
CA LYS A 105 7.00 10.77 -14.11
C LYS A 105 6.23 11.37 -15.29
N ASP A 106 6.75 12.50 -15.75
CA ASP A 106 6.27 13.37 -16.82
C ASP A 106 5.84 12.59 -18.09
N GLU A 107 4.54 12.60 -18.40
CA GLU A 107 3.92 11.93 -19.56
C GLU A 107 4.49 12.38 -20.91
N ASN A 108 5.26 13.48 -20.94
CA ASN A 108 5.88 14.04 -22.14
C ASN A 108 7.26 13.48 -22.49
N LYS A 109 7.79 12.50 -21.73
CA LYS A 109 9.08 11.86 -22.03
C LYS A 109 8.89 10.45 -22.54
N GLU A 110 9.62 10.10 -23.61
CA GLU A 110 9.68 8.71 -24.06
C GLU A 110 10.17 7.80 -22.92
N PRO A 111 9.49 6.67 -22.65
CA PRO A 111 9.90 5.74 -21.63
C PRO A 111 11.30 5.18 -21.92
N THR A 112 12.15 5.18 -20.92
CA THR A 112 13.44 4.50 -20.97
C THR A 112 13.26 2.99 -21.16
N GLU A 113 14.27 2.29 -21.68
CA GLU A 113 14.20 0.81 -21.83
C GLU A 113 13.93 0.12 -20.48
N GLU A 114 14.52 0.63 -19.40
CA GLU A 114 14.28 0.13 -18.04
C GLU A 114 12.81 0.29 -17.61
N GLU A 115 12.17 1.41 -17.95
CA GLU A 115 10.74 1.63 -17.70
C GLU A 115 9.85 0.71 -18.54
N LYS A 116 10.23 0.43 -19.80
CA LYS A 116 9.53 -0.56 -20.63
C LYS A 116 9.65 -1.97 -20.05
N HIS A 117 10.82 -2.35 -19.54
CA HIS A 117 11.00 -3.64 -18.85
C HIS A 117 10.15 -3.73 -17.58
N ARG A 118 10.17 -2.70 -16.73
CA ARG A 118 9.32 -2.65 -15.52
C ARG A 118 7.83 -2.72 -15.84
N ALA A 119 7.38 -2.04 -16.89
CA ALA A 119 5.98 -2.12 -17.34
C ALA A 119 5.61 -3.55 -17.78
N LYS A 120 6.47 -4.22 -18.56
CA LYS A 120 6.27 -5.64 -18.94
C LYS A 120 6.20 -6.56 -17.71
N TRP A 121 7.06 -6.34 -16.71
CA TRP A 121 7.04 -7.14 -15.49
C TRP A 121 5.75 -6.94 -14.70
N ARG A 122 5.24 -5.69 -14.60
CA ARG A 122 3.95 -5.42 -13.96
C ARG A 122 2.78 -6.09 -14.69
N LEU A 123 2.82 -6.13 -16.02
CA LEU A 123 1.82 -6.87 -16.81
C LEU A 123 1.85 -8.37 -16.49
N LEU A 124 3.03 -8.99 -16.46
CA LEU A 124 3.18 -10.40 -16.07
C LEU A 124 2.66 -10.65 -14.64
N MET A 125 2.98 -9.76 -13.70
CA MET A 125 2.52 -9.87 -12.31
C MET A 125 0.99 -9.81 -12.21
N ASN A 126 0.35 -8.90 -12.96
CA ASN A 126 -1.11 -8.81 -13.05
C ASN A 126 -1.72 -10.05 -13.72
N GLU A 127 -1.13 -10.57 -14.80
CA GLU A 127 -1.58 -11.79 -15.47
C GLU A 127 -1.54 -13.01 -14.54
N LEU A 128 -0.54 -13.05 -13.65
CA LEU A 128 -0.40 -14.05 -12.60
C LEU A 128 -1.33 -13.82 -11.39
N GLY A 129 -2.09 -12.72 -11.35
CA GLY A 129 -2.95 -12.35 -10.22
C GLY A 129 -2.19 -11.89 -8.98
N ILE A 130 -0.92 -11.50 -9.11
CA ILE A 130 -0.09 -11.06 -7.99
C ILE A 130 -0.11 -9.53 -7.93
N HIS A 131 -0.85 -9.01 -6.95
CA HIS A 131 -1.08 -7.57 -6.79
C HIS A 131 -0.33 -6.95 -5.61
N GLY A 132 0.38 -7.77 -4.83
CA GLY A 132 1.17 -7.37 -3.69
C GLY A 132 1.92 -8.58 -3.14
N CYS A 133 3.09 -8.33 -2.56
CA CYS A 133 3.88 -9.34 -1.86
C CYS A 133 3.85 -9.10 -0.35
N ASP A 134 3.73 -10.19 0.42
CA ASP A 134 3.76 -10.14 1.88
C ASP A 134 4.80 -11.13 2.45
N GLU A 135 4.61 -11.52 3.72
CA GLU A 135 5.43 -12.52 4.42
C GLU A 135 5.51 -13.89 3.72
N PHE A 136 4.52 -14.25 2.90
CA PHE A 136 4.55 -15.48 2.10
C PHE A 136 5.63 -15.40 1.02
N GLU A 137 5.61 -14.37 0.19
CA GLU A 137 6.60 -14.21 -0.88
C GLU A 137 8.02 -14.07 -0.32
N ALA A 138 8.19 -13.37 0.81
CA ALA A 138 9.47 -13.30 1.51
C ALA A 138 9.96 -14.70 1.95
N LEU A 139 9.07 -15.55 2.46
CA LEU A 139 9.40 -16.92 2.85
C LEU A 139 9.76 -17.81 1.65
N VAL A 140 9.09 -17.61 0.51
CA VAL A 140 9.44 -18.30 -0.75
C VAL A 140 10.84 -17.91 -1.22
N VAL A 141 11.18 -16.62 -1.19
CA VAL A 141 12.53 -16.14 -1.56
C VAL A 141 13.59 -16.71 -0.62
N GLU A 142 13.38 -16.65 0.68
CA GLU A 142 14.29 -17.20 1.69
C GLU A 142 14.56 -18.70 1.45
N PHE A 143 13.52 -19.46 1.11
CA PHE A 143 13.65 -20.87 0.75
C PHE A 143 14.47 -21.09 -0.52
N LEU A 144 14.25 -20.29 -1.56
CA LEU A 144 14.96 -20.43 -2.83
C LEU A 144 16.44 -20.08 -2.67
N GLU A 145 16.77 -19.06 -1.87
CA GLU A 145 18.16 -18.64 -1.63
C GLU A 145 18.92 -19.59 -0.70
N SER A 146 18.28 -20.02 0.41
CA SER A 146 18.95 -20.85 1.42
C SER A 146 18.85 -22.36 1.16
N GLY A 147 17.86 -22.80 0.39
CA GLY A 147 17.48 -24.20 0.24
C GLY A 147 16.84 -24.83 1.48
N LEU A 148 16.71 -24.05 2.57
CA LEU A 148 16.10 -24.47 3.83
C LEU A 148 14.66 -23.95 3.89
N PHE A 149 13.72 -24.84 4.17
CA PHE A 149 12.30 -24.50 4.25
C PHE A 149 11.82 -24.67 5.69
N ASP A 150 11.43 -23.59 6.33
CA ASP A 150 10.78 -23.64 7.64
C ASP A 150 9.27 -23.81 7.48
N ALA A 151 8.83 -25.07 7.46
CA ALA A 151 7.42 -25.42 7.35
C ALA A 151 6.57 -24.90 8.53
N SER A 152 7.17 -24.58 9.68
CA SER A 152 6.45 -24.06 10.85
C SER A 152 6.01 -22.60 10.67
N ARG A 153 6.73 -21.82 9.84
CA ARG A 153 6.36 -20.45 9.47
C ARG A 153 5.28 -20.40 8.38
N LEU A 154 5.19 -21.42 7.52
CA LEU A 154 4.18 -21.45 6.45
C LEU A 154 2.76 -21.70 7.00
N ALA A 155 2.61 -22.61 7.96
CA ALA A 155 1.30 -22.98 8.50
C ALA A 155 0.45 -21.77 8.95
N PRO A 156 0.94 -20.86 9.80
CA PRO A 156 0.14 -19.70 10.23
C PRO A 156 -0.22 -18.74 9.09
N ILE A 157 0.61 -18.65 8.05
CA ILE A 157 0.33 -17.79 6.87
C ILE A 157 -0.82 -18.39 6.05
N ILE A 158 -0.77 -19.70 5.79
CA ILE A 158 -1.84 -20.41 5.09
C ILE A 158 -3.12 -20.41 5.93
N ASP A 159 -3.02 -20.62 7.24
CA ASP A 159 -4.17 -20.56 8.15
C ASP A 159 -4.79 -19.16 8.18
N ARG A 160 -3.96 -18.10 8.10
CA ARG A 160 -4.43 -16.72 7.97
C ARG A 160 -5.17 -16.50 6.65
N TYR A 161 -4.61 -16.95 5.52
CA TYR A 161 -5.32 -16.87 4.23
C TYR A 161 -6.60 -17.71 4.21
N ALA A 162 -6.61 -18.85 4.90
CA ALA A 162 -7.80 -19.67 5.05
C ALA A 162 -8.84 -19.03 6.00
N ALA A 163 -8.40 -18.30 7.03
CA ALA A 163 -9.27 -17.52 7.90
C ALA A 163 -9.83 -16.28 7.18
N GLU A 164 -9.02 -15.68 6.30
CA GLU A 164 -9.39 -14.59 5.38
C GLU A 164 -10.03 -15.12 4.07
N ARG A 165 -10.44 -16.39 4.03
CA ARG A 165 -10.98 -17.07 2.83
C ARG A 165 -12.06 -16.26 2.12
N GLN A 166 -12.94 -15.62 2.89
CA GLN A 166 -14.02 -14.81 2.33
C GLN A 166 -13.48 -13.64 1.48
N HIS A 167 -12.34 -13.05 1.87
CA HIS A 167 -11.65 -12.03 1.06
C HIS A 167 -11.01 -12.61 -0.19
N VAL A 168 -10.38 -13.79 -0.08
CA VAL A 168 -9.75 -14.45 -1.23
C VAL A 168 -10.79 -14.88 -2.26
N GLU A 169 -11.87 -15.51 -1.82
CA GLU A 169 -12.99 -15.94 -2.67
C GLU A 169 -13.72 -14.75 -3.30
N ALA A 170 -13.93 -13.67 -2.55
CA ALA A 170 -14.55 -12.47 -3.07
C ALA A 170 -13.69 -11.83 -4.18
N ARG A 171 -12.38 -11.72 -3.95
CA ARG A 171 -11.44 -11.18 -4.93
C ARG A 171 -11.40 -12.02 -6.20
N GLU A 172 -11.37 -13.34 -6.07
CA GLU A 172 -11.35 -14.26 -7.20
C GLU A 172 -12.65 -14.15 -8.02
N LYS A 173 -13.82 -14.12 -7.36
CA LYS A 173 -15.11 -13.92 -8.04
C LYS A 173 -15.16 -12.60 -8.82
N ALA A 174 -14.71 -11.51 -8.22
CA ALA A 174 -14.63 -10.21 -8.88
C ALA A 174 -13.69 -10.24 -10.09
N SER A 175 -12.51 -10.85 -9.95
CA SER A 175 -11.53 -11.01 -11.02
C SER A 175 -12.07 -11.82 -12.20
N GLN A 176 -12.73 -12.95 -11.94
CA GLN A 176 -13.33 -13.79 -12.97
C GLN A 176 -14.45 -13.07 -13.74
N PHE A 177 -15.27 -12.29 -13.04
CA PHE A 177 -16.30 -11.48 -13.67
C PHE A 177 -15.67 -10.43 -14.60
N LEU A 178 -14.73 -9.62 -14.10
CA LEU A 178 -14.05 -8.59 -14.90
C LEU A 178 -13.35 -9.21 -16.11
N PHE A 179 -12.66 -10.34 -15.93
CA PHE A 179 -12.03 -11.07 -17.02
C PHE A 179 -13.04 -11.41 -18.13
N LYS A 180 -14.22 -11.92 -17.76
CA LYS A 180 -15.27 -12.26 -18.74
C LYS A 180 -15.86 -11.04 -19.42
N VAL A 181 -16.11 -9.95 -18.68
CA VAL A 181 -16.60 -8.70 -19.26
C VAL A 181 -15.63 -8.16 -20.31
N PHE A 182 -14.32 -8.19 -20.04
CA PHE A 182 -13.34 -7.61 -20.95
C PHE A 182 -12.92 -8.54 -22.11
N TRP A 183 -12.87 -9.85 -21.89
CA TRP A 183 -12.23 -10.78 -22.84
C TRP A 183 -13.18 -11.78 -23.50
N ASP A 184 -14.29 -12.14 -22.84
CA ASP A 184 -15.19 -13.18 -23.34
C ASP A 184 -16.27 -12.60 -24.26
N HIS A 185 -15.90 -12.20 -25.47
CA HIS A 185 -16.82 -11.57 -26.44
C HIS A 185 -18.03 -12.44 -26.86
N ARG A 186 -18.12 -13.69 -26.39
CA ARG A 186 -19.17 -14.67 -26.73
C ARG A 186 -20.23 -14.78 -25.64
N ILE A 187 -19.94 -14.30 -24.43
CA ILE A 187 -20.91 -14.27 -23.34
C ILE A 187 -21.92 -13.15 -23.63
N GLY A 188 -23.20 -13.42 -23.40
CA GLY A 188 -24.25 -12.41 -23.57
C GLY A 188 -24.45 -11.57 -22.31
N ASP A 189 -24.93 -10.34 -22.48
CA ASP A 189 -25.24 -9.41 -21.38
C ASP A 189 -26.09 -10.05 -20.28
N ALA A 190 -27.11 -10.85 -20.64
CA ALA A 190 -27.97 -11.53 -19.67
C ALA A 190 -27.20 -12.51 -18.77
N GLN A 191 -26.20 -13.22 -19.31
CA GLN A 191 -25.35 -14.14 -18.55
C GLN A 191 -24.37 -13.38 -17.66
N LEU A 192 -23.82 -12.25 -18.15
CA LEU A 192 -22.98 -11.38 -17.32
C LEU A 192 -23.77 -10.81 -16.13
N LEU A 193 -25.03 -10.41 -16.33
CA LEU A 193 -25.88 -9.91 -15.25
C LEU A 193 -26.22 -11.02 -14.23
N GLU A 194 -26.46 -12.24 -14.69
CA GLU A 194 -26.66 -13.39 -13.81
C GLU A 194 -25.42 -13.62 -12.94
N MET A 195 -24.22 -13.62 -13.54
CA MET A 195 -22.96 -13.73 -12.79
C MET A 195 -22.76 -12.56 -11.81
N ALA A 196 -23.07 -11.34 -12.25
CA ALA A 196 -22.90 -10.13 -11.44
C ALA A 196 -23.85 -10.09 -10.22
N SER A 197 -25.00 -10.76 -10.28
CA SER A 197 -26.00 -10.74 -9.21
C SER A 197 -25.51 -11.29 -7.86
N GLU A 198 -24.43 -12.08 -7.86
CA GLU A 198 -23.80 -12.59 -6.65
C GLU A 198 -22.80 -11.60 -6.01
N LEU A 199 -22.32 -10.61 -6.77
CA LEU A 199 -21.24 -9.71 -6.33
C LEU A 199 -21.63 -8.78 -5.18
N PRO A 200 -22.86 -8.23 -5.08
CA PRO A 200 -23.26 -7.42 -3.94
C PRO A 200 -23.08 -8.13 -2.58
N ALA A 201 -23.32 -9.45 -2.53
CA ALA A 201 -23.23 -10.23 -1.29
C ALA A 201 -21.79 -10.34 -0.74
N ILE A 202 -20.79 -10.16 -1.60
CA ILE A 202 -19.37 -10.24 -1.23
C ILE A 202 -18.70 -8.86 -1.14
N ALA A 203 -19.45 -7.77 -1.39
CA ALA A 203 -18.91 -6.42 -1.46
C ALA A 203 -18.10 -6.02 -0.21
N SER A 204 -18.53 -6.45 0.98
CA SER A 204 -17.84 -6.16 2.24
C SER A 204 -16.40 -6.69 2.33
N PHE A 205 -16.03 -7.64 1.46
CA PHE A 205 -14.72 -8.28 1.44
C PHE A 205 -13.79 -7.74 0.33
N LEU A 206 -14.31 -6.88 -0.55
CA LEU A 206 -13.57 -6.31 -1.67
C LEU A 206 -12.81 -5.04 -1.27
N ASP A 207 -11.81 -4.67 -2.07
CA ASP A 207 -11.15 -3.38 -1.96
C ASP A 207 -11.95 -2.27 -2.70
N PRO A 208 -11.84 -1.00 -2.27
CA PRO A 208 -12.65 0.09 -2.83
C PRO A 208 -12.41 0.33 -4.33
N TYR A 209 -11.22 0.01 -4.84
CA TYR A 209 -10.89 0.17 -6.24
C TYR A 209 -11.55 -0.91 -7.09
N VAL A 210 -11.55 -2.16 -6.61
CA VAL A 210 -12.29 -3.26 -7.26
C VAL A 210 -13.79 -2.96 -7.28
N CYS A 211 -14.37 -2.44 -6.19
CA CYS A 211 -15.78 -2.02 -6.20
C CYS A 211 -16.07 -0.95 -7.26
N SER A 212 -15.16 0.03 -7.38
CA SER A 212 -15.26 1.12 -8.36
C SER A 212 -15.05 0.65 -9.81
N GLU A 213 -14.27 -0.40 -10.02
CA GLU A 213 -14.06 -1.02 -11.32
C GLU A 213 -15.26 -1.88 -11.74
N LEU A 214 -15.83 -2.64 -10.81
CA LEU A 214 -17.05 -3.42 -11.03
C LEU A 214 -18.23 -2.53 -11.40
N ASP A 215 -18.44 -1.42 -10.68
CA ASP A 215 -19.51 -0.48 -11.01
C ASP A 215 -19.38 0.09 -12.43
N ARG A 216 -18.17 0.53 -12.82
CA ARG A 216 -17.91 1.02 -14.17
C ARG A 216 -18.14 -0.05 -15.23
N ALA A 217 -17.60 -1.24 -15.03
CA ALA A 217 -17.78 -2.36 -15.96
C ALA A 217 -19.26 -2.75 -16.13
N LEU A 218 -20.04 -2.67 -15.04
CA LEU A 218 -21.48 -2.95 -15.05
C LEU A 218 -22.32 -1.82 -15.65
N ALA A 219 -21.86 -0.58 -15.59
CA ALA A 219 -22.54 0.57 -16.18
C ALA A 219 -22.65 0.47 -17.71
N ASP A 220 -21.69 -0.20 -18.35
CA ASP A 220 -21.65 -0.45 -19.80
C ASP A 220 -22.59 -1.58 -20.25
N ILE A 221 -23.11 -2.38 -19.31
CA ILE A 221 -24.05 -3.49 -19.58
C ILE A 221 -25.49 -3.00 -19.35
N PRO A 222 -26.41 -3.13 -20.32
CA PRO A 222 -27.81 -2.76 -20.14
C PRO A 222 -28.46 -3.48 -18.94
N GLY A 223 -28.78 -2.74 -17.87
CA GLY A 223 -29.35 -3.28 -16.63
C GLY A 223 -28.32 -3.57 -15.53
N GLY A 224 -27.02 -3.40 -15.77
CA GLY A 224 -25.96 -3.65 -14.78
C GLY A 224 -25.77 -2.52 -13.77
N LYS A 225 -26.18 -1.30 -14.09
CA LYS A 225 -25.98 -0.11 -13.22
C LYS A 225 -26.54 -0.27 -11.80
N SER A 226 -27.69 -0.93 -11.63
CA SER A 226 -28.25 -1.15 -10.29
C SER A 226 -27.38 -2.09 -9.45
N ILE A 227 -26.82 -3.14 -10.08
CA ILE A 227 -25.92 -4.10 -9.43
C ILE A 227 -24.61 -3.41 -9.03
N GLY A 228 -24.05 -2.58 -9.91
CA GLY A 228 -22.86 -1.77 -9.62
C GLY A 228 -23.04 -0.89 -8.39
N GLN A 229 -24.18 -0.19 -8.31
CA GLN A 229 -24.52 0.64 -7.16
C GLN A 229 -24.69 -0.18 -5.87
N GLU A 230 -25.34 -1.34 -5.93
CA GLU A 230 -25.51 -2.23 -4.77
C GLU A 230 -24.16 -2.72 -4.21
N ILE A 231 -23.17 -2.99 -5.07
CA ILE A 231 -21.81 -3.35 -4.65
C ILE A 231 -21.16 -2.18 -3.90
N VAL A 232 -21.22 -0.97 -4.46
CA VAL A 232 -20.64 0.23 -3.84
C VAL A 232 -21.30 0.52 -2.49
N ASP A 233 -22.63 0.47 -2.43
CA ASP A 233 -23.39 0.74 -1.21
C ASP A 233 -23.08 -0.31 -0.12
N GLY A 234 -23.03 -1.60 -0.49
CA GLY A 234 -22.68 -2.69 0.40
C GLY A 234 -21.27 -2.53 0.99
N TRP A 235 -20.31 -2.10 0.18
CA TRP A 235 -18.96 -1.80 0.63
C TRP A 235 -18.94 -0.62 1.60
N ILE A 236 -19.61 0.49 1.28
CA ILE A 236 -19.69 1.69 2.14
C ILE A 236 -20.30 1.36 3.49
N VAL A 237 -21.36 0.54 3.53
CA VAL A 237 -22.00 0.10 4.79
C VAL A 237 -21.00 -0.67 5.66
N SER A 238 -20.26 -1.62 5.08
CA SER A 238 -19.22 -2.37 5.79
C SER A 238 -18.12 -1.46 6.32
N PHE A 239 -17.62 -0.56 5.46
CA PHE A 239 -16.57 0.40 5.78
C PHE A 239 -16.96 1.31 6.96
N LYS A 240 -18.19 1.85 6.96
CA LYS A 240 -18.72 2.66 8.07
C LYS A 240 -18.80 1.87 9.37
N ALA A 241 -19.18 0.59 9.32
CA ALA A 241 -19.31 -0.26 10.50
C ALA A 241 -17.96 -0.50 11.21
N GLN A 242 -16.86 -0.48 10.46
CA GLN A 242 -15.50 -0.71 10.98
C GLN A 242 -14.89 0.51 11.71
N LYS A 243 -15.54 1.68 11.68
CA LYS A 243 -15.16 2.89 12.44
C LYS A 243 -13.68 3.29 12.27
N HIS A 244 -13.24 3.38 11.02
CA HIS A 244 -11.87 3.81 10.69
C HIS A 244 -11.55 5.19 11.27
N LYS A 245 -10.36 5.35 11.83
CA LYS A 245 -9.89 6.61 12.43
C LYS A 245 -9.29 7.58 11.41
N HIS A 246 -8.76 7.05 10.32
CA HIS A 246 -8.22 7.75 9.16
C HIS A 246 -8.24 6.77 7.99
N VAL A 247 -8.17 7.29 6.77
CA VAL A 247 -7.99 6.51 5.55
C VAL A 247 -6.72 6.99 4.88
N ASN A 248 -5.78 6.07 4.64
CA ASN A 248 -4.73 6.30 3.68
C ASN A 248 -5.27 5.91 2.30
N ASP A 249 -5.66 6.91 1.51
CA ASP A 249 -6.18 6.77 0.15
C ASP A 249 -5.11 7.01 -0.92
N GLU A 250 -3.83 6.81 -0.57
CA GLU A 250 -2.75 6.79 -1.54
C GLU A 250 -3.16 5.91 -2.74
N ASN A 251 -3.38 6.58 -3.87
CA ASN A 251 -3.85 6.00 -5.13
C ASN A 251 -2.74 6.06 -6.18
N PRO A 252 -1.67 5.29 -5.97
CA PRO A 252 -0.45 5.36 -6.75
C PRO A 252 -0.60 4.96 -8.22
N PHE A 253 -1.63 4.16 -8.51
CA PHE A 253 -1.95 3.69 -9.85
C PHE A 253 -3.00 4.57 -10.53
N ASN A 254 -3.35 5.71 -9.92
CA ASN A 254 -4.40 6.61 -10.35
C ASN A 254 -5.69 5.87 -10.75
N ARG A 255 -6.02 4.80 -10.01
CA ARG A 255 -7.21 3.98 -10.27
C ARG A 255 -8.43 4.80 -9.89
N PRO A 256 -9.36 5.06 -10.81
CA PRO A 256 -10.49 5.91 -10.49
C PRO A 256 -11.36 5.25 -9.42
N LEU A 257 -11.62 6.01 -8.35
CA LEU A 257 -12.56 5.63 -7.30
C LEU A 257 -13.95 6.14 -7.65
N HIS A 258 -14.96 5.37 -7.25
CA HIS A 258 -16.35 5.80 -7.32
C HIS A 258 -16.56 7.05 -6.46
N GLU A 259 -17.38 7.99 -6.94
CA GLU A 259 -17.61 9.29 -6.29
C GLU A 259 -18.10 9.13 -4.84
N ALA A 260 -19.00 8.18 -4.60
CA ALA A 260 -19.51 7.89 -3.26
C ALA A 260 -18.41 7.39 -2.29
N ILE A 261 -17.49 6.53 -2.76
CA ILE A 261 -16.39 6.04 -1.92
C ILE A 261 -15.41 7.18 -1.62
N THR A 262 -15.12 8.02 -2.62
CA THR A 262 -14.29 9.23 -2.47
C THR A 262 -14.87 10.17 -1.42
N ALA A 263 -16.19 10.39 -1.44
CA ALA A 263 -16.87 11.24 -0.47
C ALA A 263 -16.76 10.69 0.97
N GLU A 264 -16.84 9.37 1.14
CA GLU A 264 -16.70 8.73 2.45
C GLU A 264 -15.26 8.81 2.98
N PHE A 265 -14.26 8.62 2.12
CA PHE A 265 -12.85 8.81 2.49
C PHE A 265 -12.57 10.25 2.92
N ALA A 266 -13.06 11.22 2.15
CA ALA A 266 -12.97 12.62 2.50
C ALA A 266 -13.66 12.92 3.85
N ALA A 267 -14.82 12.32 4.13
CA ALA A 267 -15.52 12.51 5.41
C ALA A 267 -14.74 11.96 6.61
N VAL A 268 -14.19 10.74 6.49
CA VAL A 268 -13.36 10.13 7.56
C VAL A 268 -12.07 10.93 7.75
N ASN A 269 -11.42 11.35 6.67
CA ASN A 269 -10.20 12.15 6.75
C ASN A 269 -10.45 13.56 7.27
N ALA A 270 -11.58 14.21 6.93
CA ALA A 270 -11.97 15.48 7.52
C ALA A 270 -12.24 15.35 9.03
N GLN A 271 -12.87 14.25 9.46
CA GLN A 271 -13.07 13.95 10.88
C GLN A 271 -11.75 13.67 11.61
N ALA A 272 -10.79 13.01 10.95
CA ALA A 272 -9.45 12.76 11.46
C ALA A 272 -8.65 14.08 11.57
N GLN A 273 -8.69 14.92 10.54
CA GLN A 273 -8.04 16.24 10.52
C GLN A 273 -8.60 17.17 11.60
N GLY A 274 -9.91 17.12 11.86
CA GLY A 274 -10.51 17.86 12.99
C GLY A 274 -10.10 17.35 14.37
N ARG A 275 -9.48 16.16 14.46
CA ARG A 275 -9.01 15.53 15.70
C ARG A 275 -7.49 15.56 15.88
N THR A 276 -6.72 15.59 14.80
CA THR A 276 -5.25 15.62 14.85
C THR A 276 -4.80 16.97 15.37
N THR A 277 -4.36 16.99 16.62
CA THR A 277 -3.83 18.22 17.23
C THR A 277 -2.38 18.45 16.81
N VAL A 278 -1.91 19.69 16.96
CA VAL A 278 -0.49 20.06 16.83
C VAL A 278 0.39 19.20 17.74
N LEU A 279 -0.13 18.84 18.91
CA LEU A 279 0.52 17.95 19.86
C LEU A 279 0.71 16.54 19.28
N ASP A 280 -0.35 15.94 18.73
CA ASP A 280 -0.28 14.60 18.14
C ASP A 280 0.72 14.56 16.97
N THR A 281 0.73 15.63 16.17
CA THR A 281 1.66 15.78 15.05
C THR A 281 3.12 15.88 15.50
N CYS A 282 3.42 16.74 16.47
CA CYS A 282 4.79 16.87 16.96
C CYS A 282 5.28 15.61 17.67
N MET A 283 4.41 14.92 18.43
CA MET A 283 4.77 13.66 19.08
C MET A 283 5.04 12.55 18.06
N TYR A 284 4.23 12.46 17.00
CA TYR A 284 4.47 11.53 15.90
C TYR A 284 5.83 11.78 15.23
N ILE A 285 6.18 13.04 14.96
CA ILE A 285 7.48 13.40 14.35
C ILE A 285 8.65 13.05 15.27
N ILE A 286 8.49 13.23 16.59
CA ILE A 286 9.49 12.88 17.60
C ILE A 286 9.71 11.37 17.68
N GLU A 287 8.64 10.58 17.59
CA GLU A 287 8.70 9.12 17.77
C GLU A 287 9.13 8.38 16.51
N ASN A 288 8.76 8.87 15.32
CA ASN A 288 8.95 8.15 14.06
C ASN A 288 10.05 8.75 13.18
N ASN A 289 10.71 9.84 13.60
CA ASN A 289 11.75 10.55 12.83
C ASN A 289 11.34 10.83 11.36
N GLY A 290 10.05 11.13 11.15
CA GLY A 290 9.47 11.36 9.84
C GLY A 290 8.07 11.94 9.97
N TRP A 291 7.55 12.47 8.87
CA TRP A 291 6.21 13.02 8.77
C TRP A 291 5.59 12.66 7.42
N GLY A 292 4.27 12.75 7.35
CA GLY A 292 3.49 12.52 6.13
C GLY A 292 2.66 13.75 5.80
N THR A 293 1.94 13.73 4.67
CA THR A 293 1.16 14.87 4.15
C THR A 293 0.20 15.46 5.19
N MET A 294 -0.48 14.62 5.97
CA MET A 294 -1.42 15.08 7.02
C MET A 294 -0.71 15.85 8.15
N HIS A 295 0.51 15.46 8.50
CA HIS A 295 1.33 16.13 9.52
C HIS A 295 1.83 17.48 9.02
N GLU A 296 2.18 17.60 7.72
CA GLU A 296 2.53 18.88 7.12
C GLU A 296 1.35 19.86 7.13
N VAL A 297 0.16 19.38 6.74
CA VAL A 297 -1.07 20.18 6.73
C VAL A 297 -1.42 20.66 8.15
N ALA A 298 -1.37 19.77 9.13
CA ALA A 298 -1.62 20.10 10.54
C ALA A 298 -0.63 21.15 11.07
N MET A 299 0.67 21.01 10.77
CA MET A 299 1.69 21.99 11.17
C MET A 299 1.48 23.34 10.49
N LYS A 300 1.21 23.37 9.17
CA LYS A 300 0.94 24.63 8.43
C LYS A 300 -0.30 25.36 8.95
N GLY A 301 -1.32 24.61 9.37
CA GLY A 301 -2.56 25.14 9.94
C GLY A 301 -2.46 25.59 11.40
N ALA A 302 -1.47 25.11 12.15
CA ALA A 302 -1.30 25.37 13.58
C ALA A 302 -1.12 26.86 13.90
N THR A 303 -1.87 27.38 14.88
CA THR A 303 -1.74 28.77 15.37
C THR A 303 -0.82 28.86 16.60
N SER A 304 -0.36 30.07 16.94
CA SER A 304 0.40 30.28 18.19
C SER A 304 -0.43 29.92 19.43
N ALA A 305 -1.75 30.11 19.40
CA ALA A 305 -2.64 29.71 20.47
C ALA A 305 -2.70 28.18 20.64
N ASP A 306 -2.65 27.42 19.54
CA ASP A 306 -2.63 25.95 19.58
C ASP A 306 -1.33 25.44 20.23
N PHE A 307 -0.19 26.07 19.89
CA PHE A 307 1.10 25.77 20.52
C PHE A 307 1.11 26.15 22.00
N GLU A 308 0.56 27.31 22.36
CA GLU A 308 0.46 27.74 23.76
C GLU A 308 -0.42 26.79 24.58
N PHE A 309 -1.58 26.41 24.04
CA PHE A 309 -2.48 25.45 24.65
C PHE A 309 -1.80 24.09 24.83
N ALA A 310 -1.08 23.59 23.82
CA ALA A 310 -0.33 22.33 23.92
C ALA A 310 0.75 22.42 25.01
N ILE A 311 1.55 23.48 25.05
CA ILE A 311 2.62 23.65 26.06
C ILE A 311 2.06 23.68 27.48
N ARG A 312 0.89 24.31 27.69
CA ARG A 312 0.28 24.47 29.02
C ARG A 312 -0.40 23.19 29.54
N ASN A 313 -0.95 22.37 28.66
CA ASN A 313 -1.79 21.23 29.03
C ASN A 313 -1.09 19.87 28.88
N MET A 314 0.14 19.84 28.37
CA MET A 314 0.88 18.60 28.11
C MET A 314 1.52 18.01 29.38
N GLU A 315 1.53 16.67 29.44
CA GLU A 315 2.24 15.92 30.48
C GLU A 315 3.74 16.24 30.47
N ILE A 316 4.35 16.33 31.65
CA ILE A 316 5.73 16.82 31.85
C ILE A 316 6.76 16.02 31.03
N GLU A 317 6.60 14.69 30.92
CA GLU A 317 7.52 13.83 30.18
C GLU A 317 7.51 14.12 28.67
N LYS A 318 6.32 14.37 28.12
CA LYS A 318 6.11 14.73 26.71
C LYS A 318 6.54 16.16 26.44
N LEU A 319 6.27 17.08 27.37
CA LEU A 319 6.62 18.50 27.28
C LEU A 319 8.11 18.72 27.02
N ARG A 320 8.97 17.98 27.73
CA ARG A 320 10.43 18.09 27.55
C ARG A 320 10.85 17.71 26.12
N ARG A 321 10.28 16.63 25.58
CA ARG A 321 10.61 16.13 24.23
C ARG A 321 10.09 17.10 23.17
N PHE A 322 8.84 17.52 23.33
CA PHE A 322 8.17 18.49 22.47
C PHE A 322 8.95 19.80 22.34
N LEU A 323 9.24 20.48 23.46
CA LEU A 323 9.94 21.76 23.44
C LEU A 323 11.33 21.66 22.79
N ARG A 324 12.07 20.59 23.07
CA ARG A 324 13.41 20.38 22.49
C ARG A 324 13.34 20.19 20.98
N ARG A 325 12.39 19.38 20.50
CA ARG A 325 12.25 19.13 19.06
C ARG A 325 11.81 20.38 18.30
N MET A 326 10.87 21.14 18.84
CA MET A 326 10.42 22.39 18.21
C MET A 326 11.53 23.45 18.16
N ILE A 327 12.35 23.55 19.21
CA ILE A 327 13.55 24.40 19.22
C ILE A 327 14.56 23.93 18.14
N GLU A 328 14.81 22.63 18.04
CA GLU A 328 15.69 22.06 17.02
C GLU A 328 15.19 22.34 15.60
N MET A 329 13.90 22.13 15.34
CA MET A 329 13.29 22.44 14.05
C MET A 329 13.40 23.93 13.69
N ARG A 330 13.21 24.81 14.68
CA ARG A 330 13.37 26.26 14.49
C ARG A 330 14.83 26.66 14.22
N LEU A 331 15.80 26.00 14.87
CA LEU A 331 17.22 26.20 14.56
C LEU A 331 17.58 25.75 13.14
N GLN A 332 16.90 24.72 12.65
CA GLN A 332 17.03 24.17 11.29
C GLN A 332 15.94 24.70 10.34
N ARG A 333 15.47 25.94 10.53
CA ARG A 333 14.33 26.52 9.78
C ARG A 333 14.47 26.42 8.26
N GLN A 334 15.69 26.48 7.73
CA GLN A 334 15.94 26.34 6.29
C GLN A 334 15.52 24.98 5.73
N THR A 335 15.47 23.94 6.57
CA THR A 335 15.04 22.59 6.19
C THR A 335 13.55 22.38 6.47
N TYR A 336 13.05 22.85 7.62
CA TYR A 336 11.69 22.53 8.06
C TYR A 336 10.62 23.51 7.55
N ASP A 337 10.96 24.77 7.26
CA ASP A 337 9.96 25.74 6.81
C ASP A 337 9.41 25.40 5.41
N LEU A 338 10.17 24.65 4.58
CA LEU A 338 9.66 24.09 3.31
C LEU A 338 8.45 23.16 3.53
N HIS A 339 8.44 22.42 4.64
CA HIS A 339 7.43 21.41 4.94
C HIS A 339 6.37 21.91 5.91
N PHE A 340 6.70 22.82 6.83
CA PHE A 340 5.80 23.25 7.90
C PHE A 340 5.39 24.74 7.81
N GLY A 341 5.88 25.46 6.80
CA GLY A 341 5.58 26.89 6.65
C GLY A 341 6.03 27.68 7.88
N THR A 342 5.15 28.52 8.42
CA THR A 342 5.43 29.39 9.59
C THR A 342 5.18 28.71 10.95
N ALA A 343 4.97 27.40 11.00
CA ALA A 343 4.65 26.68 12.24
C ALA A 343 5.73 26.84 13.33
N THR A 344 7.01 26.78 12.94
CA THR A 344 8.14 26.92 13.87
C THR A 344 8.25 28.33 14.44
N GLU A 345 7.82 29.34 13.68
CA GLU A 345 7.72 30.74 14.12
C GLU A 345 6.55 30.93 15.10
N ARG A 346 5.37 30.38 14.77
CA ARG A 346 4.18 30.42 15.64
C ARG A 346 4.43 29.72 16.98
N PHE A 347 5.26 28.68 17.00
CA PHE A 347 5.75 28.08 18.23
C PHE A 347 6.60 29.05 19.07
N VAL A 348 7.51 29.80 18.44
CA VAL A 348 8.31 30.82 19.13
C VAL A 348 7.41 31.93 19.67
N ASP A 349 6.39 32.33 18.92
CA ASP A 349 5.39 33.32 19.38
C ASP A 349 4.63 32.82 20.62
N ALA A 350 4.23 31.55 20.64
CA ALA A 350 3.62 30.92 21.81
C ALA A 350 4.58 30.90 23.02
N CYS A 351 5.85 30.54 22.80
CA CYS A 351 6.88 30.60 23.84
C CYS A 351 7.13 32.03 24.33
N ARG A 352 7.07 33.04 23.45
CA ARG A 352 7.18 34.47 23.80
C ARG A 352 6.01 34.91 24.65
N SER A 353 4.78 34.53 24.29
CA SER A 353 3.57 34.78 25.08
C SER A 353 3.72 34.24 26.51
N ILE A 354 4.07 32.96 26.64
CA ILE A 354 4.23 32.30 27.95
C ILE A 354 5.41 32.89 28.75
N ALA A 355 6.53 33.22 28.10
CA ALA A 355 7.71 33.75 28.78
C ALA A 355 7.49 35.15 29.39
N ASN A 356 6.51 35.90 28.87
CA ASN A 356 6.15 37.24 29.32
C ASN A 356 4.84 37.28 30.12
N ASP A 357 4.18 36.14 30.32
CA ASP A 357 2.96 36.02 31.12
C ASP A 357 3.27 36.04 32.64
N PRO A 358 2.80 37.05 33.39
CA PRO A 358 3.01 37.17 34.83
C PRO A 358 2.40 36.01 35.64
N ALA A 359 1.33 35.37 35.13
CA ALA A 359 0.64 34.28 35.80
C ALA A 359 1.39 32.93 35.69
N SER A 360 2.40 32.85 34.82
CA SER A 360 3.07 31.59 34.45
C SER A 360 4.54 31.53 34.89
N SER A 361 4.87 32.10 36.05
CA SER A 361 6.26 32.32 36.50
C SER A 361 7.19 31.10 36.40
N ARG A 362 6.71 29.90 36.75
CA ARG A 362 7.51 28.66 36.71
C ARG A 362 7.71 28.12 35.29
N LEU A 363 6.67 28.17 34.46
CA LEU A 363 6.72 27.74 33.05
C LEU A 363 7.51 28.75 32.20
N ALA A 364 7.32 30.04 32.43
CA ALA A 364 8.12 31.12 31.84
C ALA A 364 9.62 30.94 32.16
N GLY A 365 9.95 30.62 33.41
CA GLY A 365 11.33 30.33 33.82
C GLY A 365 11.92 29.06 33.20
N LEU A 366 11.09 28.07 32.84
CA LEU A 366 11.53 26.89 32.10
C LEU A 366 11.84 27.23 30.64
N ILE A 367 10.92 27.92 29.96
CA ILE A 367 11.08 28.33 28.54
C ILE A 367 12.32 29.20 28.39
N LYS A 368 12.50 30.22 29.24
CA LYS A 368 13.70 31.08 29.23
C LYS A 368 15.00 30.28 29.38
N ARG A 369 15.01 29.28 30.28
CA ARG A 369 16.19 28.40 30.46
C ARG A 369 16.48 27.52 29.25
N LEU A 370 15.45 27.03 28.57
CA LEU A 370 15.63 26.20 27.38
C LEU A 370 16.16 27.00 26.19
N PHE A 371 15.73 28.26 26.04
CA PHE A 371 16.18 29.13 24.96
C PHE A 371 17.53 29.81 25.23
N ALA A 372 17.92 30.02 26.49
CA ALA A 372 19.14 30.74 26.88
C ALA A 372 20.45 30.17 26.28
N GLY A 373 20.49 28.88 25.95
CA GLY A 373 21.64 28.23 25.30
C GLY A 373 21.60 28.23 23.77
N THR A 374 20.67 28.96 23.16
CA THR A 374 20.43 28.94 21.70
C THR A 374 20.47 30.35 21.13
N THR A 375 20.67 30.47 19.81
CA THR A 375 20.57 31.75 19.09
C THR A 375 19.16 32.36 19.11
N LEU A 376 18.14 31.57 19.49
CA LEU A 376 16.74 31.98 19.55
C LEU A 376 16.39 32.74 20.85
N ALA A 377 17.32 32.88 21.80
CA ALA A 377 17.06 33.55 23.08
C ALA A 377 16.54 34.99 22.91
N SER A 378 17.03 35.71 21.90
CA SER A 378 16.59 37.08 21.57
C SER A 378 15.16 37.14 21.03
N GLU A 379 14.64 36.06 20.44
CA GLU A 379 13.29 36.00 19.88
C GLU A 379 12.19 35.90 20.96
N LEU A 380 12.55 35.67 22.23
CA LEU A 380 11.60 35.66 23.36
C LEU A 380 11.34 37.05 23.97
N VAL A 381 12.07 38.08 23.53
CA VAL A 381 11.88 39.46 23.99
C VAL A 381 10.72 40.09 23.19
N LEU A 382 9.84 40.83 23.87
CA LEU A 382 8.79 41.59 23.17
C LEU A 382 9.44 42.63 22.24
N PRO A 383 8.95 42.78 21.00
CA PRO A 383 9.43 43.85 20.11
C PRO A 383 9.28 45.20 20.83
N GLN A 384 10.36 45.97 20.94
CA GLN A 384 10.25 47.35 21.42
C GLN A 384 9.39 48.13 20.42
N ALA A 385 8.31 48.74 20.91
CA ALA A 385 7.50 49.65 20.10
C ALA A 385 8.42 50.77 19.58
N GLN A 386 8.58 50.87 18.26
CA GLN A 386 9.23 52.04 17.67
C GLN A 386 8.40 53.27 18.03
N PRO A 387 9.02 54.36 18.53
CA PRO A 387 8.28 55.58 18.77
C PRO A 387 7.73 56.11 17.43
N PRO A 388 6.49 56.63 17.39
CA PRO A 388 5.96 57.22 16.19
C PRO A 388 6.84 58.42 15.79
N THR A 389 7.24 58.45 14.52
CA THR A 389 7.94 59.58 13.88
C THR A 389 7.16 60.87 13.93
#